data_AF-A0A1S8JSP0-F1
#
_entry.id   AF-A0A1S8JSP0-F1
#
_cell.length_a   1.000
_cell.length_b   1.000
_cell.length_c   1.000
_cell.angle_alpha   90.00
_cell.angle_beta   90.00
_cell.angle_gamma   90.00
#
_symmetry.space_group_name_H-M   'P 1'
#
loop_
_entity.id
_entity.type
_entity.pdbx_description
1 polymer ?
#
loop_
_entity_poly.entity_id
_entity_poly.type
_entity_poly.pdbx_seq_one_letter_code
_entity_poly.pdbx_strand_id
1 'polypeptide(L)'
;MIIRHPKKKRIMGKWIIAFWLLSAVGVLLLMPAEASVAKYQQNQQIAAIDRTGTAAETDSSLDVAKIELGDPVGILTIPSISLKLPIYDGTSDKILENGVGITEGTGDITGGNGKNPLIAGHSGLYKDNLFDDLPSVKKGEKFYIK
;
A
#
# COMPACT_ATOMS: atom_id res chain seq x y z
N MET A 1 -12.53 7.70 -87.26
CA MET A 1 -11.40 7.28 -86.41
C MET A 1 -11.70 7.68 -84.98
N ILE A 2 -11.65 6.73 -84.05
CA ILE A 2 -12.01 6.87 -82.62
C ILE A 2 -10.86 7.58 -81.88
N ILE A 3 -11.15 8.52 -80.98
CA ILE A 3 -10.24 8.82 -79.86
C ILE A 3 -11.07 9.01 -78.59
N ARG A 4 -11.07 8.00 -77.72
CA ARG A 4 -11.58 8.10 -76.35
C ARG A 4 -10.46 8.61 -75.45
N HIS A 5 -10.65 9.75 -74.81
CA HIS A 5 -9.69 10.28 -73.84
C HIS A 5 -9.83 9.56 -72.48
N PRO A 6 -8.73 9.18 -71.81
CA PRO A 6 -8.80 8.45 -70.55
C PRO A 6 -9.24 9.34 -69.38
N LYS A 7 -10.14 8.84 -68.53
CA LYS A 7 -10.55 9.53 -67.30
C LYS A 7 -9.38 9.59 -66.32
N LYS A 8 -8.92 10.82 -66.03
CA LYS A 8 -7.91 11.14 -65.02
C LYS A 8 -8.37 10.65 -63.65
N LYS A 9 -7.77 9.57 -63.13
CA LYS A 9 -8.07 9.07 -61.78
C LYS A 9 -7.72 10.16 -60.77
N ARG A 10 -8.67 10.56 -59.93
CA ARG A 10 -8.54 11.67 -58.98
C ARG A 10 -7.72 11.20 -57.77
N ILE A 11 -6.40 11.12 -57.96
CA ILE A 11 -5.40 10.67 -56.98
C ILE A 11 -5.35 11.59 -55.74
N MET A 12 -5.82 12.84 -55.88
CA MET A 12 -5.75 13.88 -54.85
C MET A 12 -6.41 13.47 -53.52
N GLY A 13 -7.51 12.71 -53.54
CA GLY A 13 -8.19 12.29 -52.32
C GLY A 13 -7.37 11.29 -51.48
N LYS A 14 -6.58 10.42 -52.14
CA LYS A 14 -5.79 9.40 -51.44
C LYS A 14 -4.62 10.04 -50.66
N TRP A 15 -4.06 11.13 -51.18
CA TRP A 15 -2.98 11.87 -50.54
C TRP A 15 -3.47 12.71 -49.36
N ILE A 16 -4.69 13.27 -49.43
CA ILE A 16 -5.31 14.01 -48.33
C ILE A 16 -5.58 13.08 -47.13
N ILE A 17 -6.08 11.87 -47.39
CA ILE A 17 -6.34 10.87 -46.34
C ILE A 17 -5.02 10.38 -45.72
N ALA A 18 -3.99 10.16 -46.55
CA ALA A 18 -2.65 9.80 -46.06
C ALA A 18 -2.04 10.91 -45.20
N PHE A 19 -2.27 12.18 -45.54
CA PHE A 19 -1.77 13.33 -44.79
C PHE A 19 -2.50 13.49 -43.43
N TRP A 20 -3.81 13.23 -43.40
CA TRP A 20 -4.59 13.22 -42.16
C TRP A 20 -4.17 12.09 -41.22
N LEU A 21 -3.91 10.89 -41.74
CA LEU A 21 -3.40 9.76 -40.94
C LEU A 21 -2.00 10.04 -40.39
N LEU A 22 -1.11 10.63 -41.19
CA LEU A 22 0.25 10.95 -40.75
C LEU A 22 0.27 12.03 -39.65
N SER A 23 -0.58 13.06 -39.78
CA SER A 23 -0.73 14.08 -38.72
C SER A 23 -1.33 13.50 -37.44
N ALA A 24 -2.33 12.61 -37.54
CA ALA A 24 -2.93 11.96 -36.37
C ALA A 24 -1.93 11.06 -35.62
N VAL A 25 -1.07 10.32 -36.34
CA VAL A 25 0.01 9.52 -35.73
C VAL A 25 1.08 10.42 -35.08
N GLY A 26 1.40 11.56 -35.69
CA GLY A 26 2.33 12.53 -35.11
C GLY A 26 1.83 13.12 -33.78
N VAL A 27 0.55 13.48 -33.71
CA VAL A 27 -0.07 13.97 -32.46
C VAL A 27 -0.18 12.87 -31.40
N LEU A 28 -0.41 11.61 -31.81
CA LEU A 28 -0.45 10.45 -30.90
C LEU A 28 0.92 10.11 -30.30
N LEU A 29 2.02 10.41 -31.02
CA LEU A 29 3.39 10.25 -30.52
C LEU A 29 3.86 11.44 -29.66
N LEU A 30 3.14 12.57 -29.66
CA LEU A 30 3.48 13.79 -28.93
C LEU A 30 2.66 14.01 -27.64
N MET A 31 1.96 12.98 -27.12
CA MET A 31 1.29 13.05 -25.82
C MET A 31 1.55 11.78 -24.98
N PRO A 32 1.75 11.84 -23.64
CA PRO A 32 1.69 13.01 -22.76
C PRO A 32 2.89 13.07 -21.77
N ALA A 33 3.95 13.84 -22.09
CA ALA A 33 4.92 14.23 -21.05
C ALA A 33 4.28 15.15 -20.00
N GLU A 34 3.23 15.87 -20.36
CA GLU A 34 2.48 16.77 -19.48
C GLU A 34 1.72 16.02 -18.38
N ALA A 35 1.22 14.80 -18.66
CA ALA A 35 0.60 13.96 -17.63
C ALA A 35 1.64 13.46 -16.62
N SER A 36 2.87 13.23 -17.07
CA SER A 36 4.01 12.95 -16.19
C SER A 36 4.33 14.19 -15.36
N VAL A 37 4.49 15.36 -15.99
CA VAL A 37 4.84 16.62 -15.31
C VAL A 37 3.77 17.03 -14.29
N ALA A 38 2.49 16.87 -14.58
CA ALA A 38 1.41 17.11 -13.64
C ALA A 38 1.46 16.15 -12.43
N LYS A 39 1.75 14.86 -12.66
CA LYS A 39 1.97 13.87 -11.59
C LYS A 39 3.22 14.20 -10.77
N TYR A 40 4.30 14.66 -11.41
CA TYR A 40 5.52 15.09 -10.72
C TYR A 40 5.30 16.37 -9.91
N GLN A 41 4.60 17.36 -10.44
CA GLN A 41 4.29 18.61 -9.74
C GLN A 41 3.31 18.41 -8.58
N GLN A 42 2.32 17.53 -8.74
CA GLN A 42 1.40 17.14 -7.68
C GLN A 42 2.15 16.47 -6.51
N ASN A 43 3.09 15.56 -6.81
CA ASN A 43 3.94 14.94 -5.78
C ASN A 43 4.84 15.95 -5.05
N GLN A 44 5.28 17.02 -5.73
CA GLN A 44 6.06 18.09 -5.09
C GLN A 44 5.21 19.00 -4.19
N GLN A 45 3.92 19.20 -4.51
CA GLN A 45 3.01 20.00 -3.68
C GLN A 45 2.58 19.24 -2.41
N ILE A 46 2.43 17.91 -2.49
CA ILE A 46 2.18 17.06 -1.31
C ILE A 46 3.35 17.16 -0.32
N ALA A 47 4.60 17.21 -0.81
CA ALA A 47 5.80 17.39 0.03
C ALA A 47 5.94 18.81 0.64
N ALA A 48 5.17 19.80 0.16
CA ALA A 48 5.16 21.15 0.71
C ALA A 48 4.09 21.34 1.80
N ILE A 49 2.95 20.63 1.69
CA ILE A 49 1.86 20.66 2.68
C ILE A 49 2.32 20.02 4.01
N ASP A 50 3.20 19.03 3.94
CA ASP A 50 3.78 18.31 5.08
C ASP A 50 4.65 19.20 6.00
N ARG A 51 5.02 20.40 5.56
CA ARG A 51 5.84 21.35 6.34
C ARG A 51 5.06 22.43 7.09
N THR A 52 3.75 22.56 6.86
CA THR A 52 2.93 23.61 7.52
C THR A 52 2.09 23.11 8.70
N GLY A 53 2.17 21.82 9.03
CA GLY A 53 1.63 21.26 10.27
C GLY A 53 2.63 21.33 11.41
N THR A 54 2.56 22.41 12.19
CA THR A 54 2.83 22.47 13.64
C THR A 54 4.12 21.81 14.18
N ALA A 55 5.05 22.68 14.59
CA ALA A 55 6.23 22.42 15.42
C ALA A 55 6.12 21.26 16.44
N ALA A 56 6.73 20.12 16.11
CA ALA A 56 7.39 19.21 17.04
C ALA A 56 8.26 18.24 16.22
N GLU A 57 9.57 18.28 16.40
CA GLU A 57 10.49 17.37 15.71
C GLU A 57 10.43 15.98 16.34
N THR A 58 9.84 14.98 15.66
CA THR A 58 10.20 13.54 15.79
C THR A 58 9.63 12.72 14.60
N ASP A 59 10.49 11.98 13.88
CA ASP A 59 10.24 10.82 13.00
C ASP A 59 8.92 10.70 12.20
N SER A 60 8.87 11.35 11.03
CA SER A 60 7.73 11.34 10.08
C SER A 60 7.37 9.99 9.45
N SER A 61 8.20 8.95 9.58
CA SER A 61 7.87 7.60 9.06
C SER A 61 7.09 6.74 10.07
N LEU A 62 7.14 7.07 11.36
CA LEU A 62 6.46 6.34 12.42
C LEU A 62 5.02 6.83 12.61
N ASP A 63 4.78 8.12 12.34
CA ASP A 63 3.48 8.75 12.57
C ASP A 63 2.41 8.28 11.57
N VAL A 64 2.75 8.06 10.30
CA VAL A 64 1.77 7.58 9.30
C VAL A 64 1.33 6.14 9.60
N ALA A 65 2.27 5.29 10.01
CA ALA A 65 1.96 3.94 10.45
C ALA A 65 1.07 3.97 11.69
N LYS A 66 1.37 4.83 12.66
CA LYS A 66 0.56 4.99 13.88
C LYS A 66 -0.84 5.52 13.59
N ILE A 67 -0.99 6.48 12.67
CA ILE A 67 -2.30 7.02 12.28
C ILE A 67 -3.19 5.95 11.65
N GLU A 68 -2.60 5.00 10.92
CA GLU A 68 -3.34 3.96 10.21
C GLU A 68 -3.52 2.66 11.00
N LEU A 69 -2.62 2.34 11.95
CA LEU A 69 -2.77 1.18 12.85
C LEU A 69 -3.53 1.49 14.15
N GLY A 70 -3.53 2.76 14.57
CA GLY A 70 -4.02 3.16 15.89
C GLY A 70 -3.00 2.92 17.00
N ASP A 71 -3.42 3.20 18.24
CA ASP A 71 -2.63 2.91 19.43
C ASP A 71 -2.72 1.41 19.77
N PRO A 72 -1.61 0.75 20.12
CA PRO A 72 -1.64 -0.63 20.58
C PRO A 72 -2.44 -0.74 21.88
N VAL A 73 -3.31 -1.74 21.96
CA VAL A 73 -4.15 -2.01 23.13
C VAL A 73 -3.36 -2.65 24.27
N GLY A 74 -2.23 -3.28 23.98
CA GLY A 74 -1.35 -3.87 24.99
C GLY A 74 -0.05 -4.40 24.40
N ILE A 75 0.77 -5.03 25.23
CA ILE A 75 2.04 -5.65 24.83
C ILE A 75 2.05 -7.13 25.23
N LEU A 76 2.21 -8.01 24.24
CA LEU A 76 2.43 -9.44 24.44
C LEU A 76 3.90 -9.70 24.71
N THR A 77 4.20 -10.38 25.82
CA THR A 77 5.57 -10.80 26.18
C THR A 77 5.61 -12.29 26.43
N ILE A 78 6.53 -13.00 25.76
CA ILE A 78 6.81 -14.43 25.98
C ILE A 78 8.28 -14.57 26.37
N PRO A 79 8.61 -14.63 27.68
CA PRO A 79 10.00 -14.60 28.14
C PRO A 79 10.86 -15.77 27.68
N SER A 80 10.27 -16.95 27.45
CA SER A 80 11.03 -18.14 27.04
C SER A 80 11.69 -18.01 25.67
N ILE A 81 11.12 -17.20 24.79
CA ILE A 81 11.63 -16.90 23.44
C ILE A 81 12.06 -15.43 23.30
N SER A 82 12.13 -14.68 24.41
CA SER A 82 12.46 -13.25 24.42
C SER A 82 11.58 -12.38 23.49
N LEU A 83 10.34 -12.80 23.28
CA LEU A 83 9.40 -12.12 22.38
C LEU A 83 8.69 -10.99 23.11
N LYS A 84 8.60 -9.83 22.45
CA LYS A 84 7.85 -8.66 22.90
C LYS A 84 7.21 -7.96 21.71
N LEU A 85 5.89 -8.10 21.55
CA LEU A 85 5.15 -7.55 20.41
C LEU A 85 3.99 -6.66 20.86
N PRO A 86 3.71 -5.55 20.15
CA PRO A 86 2.51 -4.76 20.36
C PRO A 86 1.28 -5.53 19.89
N ILE A 87 0.20 -5.46 20.67
CA ILE A 87 -1.12 -6.01 20.36
C ILE A 87 -2.00 -4.88 19.87
N TYR A 88 -2.65 -5.08 18.72
CA TYR A 88 -3.65 -4.18 18.14
C TYR A 88 -5.02 -4.84 18.10
N ASP A 89 -6.06 -4.03 17.97
CA ASP A 89 -7.43 -4.51 17.75
C ASP A 89 -7.67 -4.79 16.27
N GLY A 90 -8.20 -5.97 15.95
CA GLY A 90 -8.38 -6.46 14.58
C GLY A 90 -7.17 -7.23 14.03
N THR A 91 -7.34 -7.78 12.82
CA THR A 91 -6.35 -8.64 12.15
C THR A 91 -6.17 -8.26 10.68
N SER A 92 -6.16 -6.95 10.38
CA SER A 92 -5.87 -6.48 9.02
C SER A 92 -4.42 -6.79 8.64
N ASP A 93 -4.14 -6.92 7.35
CA ASP A 93 -2.77 -7.21 6.86
C ASP A 93 -1.75 -6.20 7.42
N LYS A 94 -2.14 -4.93 7.46
CA LYS A 94 -1.32 -3.85 8.00
C LYS A 94 -1.00 -4.02 9.49
N ILE A 95 -1.93 -4.52 10.28
CA ILE A 95 -1.70 -4.85 11.69
C ILE A 95 -0.70 -6.00 11.81
N LEU A 96 -0.93 -7.07 11.06
CA LEU A 96 -0.10 -8.29 11.13
C LEU A 96 1.32 -8.08 10.57
N GLU A 97 1.51 -7.09 9.70
CA GLU A 97 2.84 -6.66 9.25
C GLU A 97 3.67 -5.95 10.33
N ASN A 98 3.02 -5.32 11.32
CA ASN A 98 3.68 -4.47 12.32
C ASN A 98 3.53 -5.00 13.76
N GLY A 99 2.85 -6.12 13.97
CA GLY A 99 2.62 -6.68 15.30
C GLY A 99 1.61 -7.83 15.31
N VAL A 100 0.92 -7.99 16.44
CA VAL A 100 -0.10 -9.03 16.61
C VAL A 100 -1.48 -8.41 16.75
N GLY A 101 -2.49 -9.10 16.24
CA GLY A 101 -3.86 -8.62 16.18
C GLY A 101 -4.84 -9.51 16.94
N ILE A 102 -5.84 -8.91 17.59
CA ILE A 102 -6.94 -9.66 18.22
C ILE A 102 -8.00 -9.93 17.16
N THR A 103 -8.41 -11.19 17.05
CA THR A 103 -9.49 -11.56 16.11
C THR A 103 -10.81 -11.04 16.64
N GLU A 104 -11.50 -10.25 15.82
CA GLU A 104 -12.81 -9.70 16.15
C GLU A 104 -13.80 -10.79 16.57
N GLY A 105 -14.57 -10.51 17.63
CA GLY A 105 -15.58 -11.43 18.15
C GLY A 105 -15.05 -12.57 19.07
N THR A 106 -13.73 -12.66 19.29
CA THR A 106 -13.15 -13.70 20.19
C THR A 106 -12.97 -13.23 21.63
N GLY A 107 -13.05 -11.92 21.87
CA GLY A 107 -12.88 -11.31 23.19
C GLY A 107 -11.89 -10.16 23.13
N ASP A 108 -11.30 -9.84 24.27
CA ASP A 108 -10.38 -8.71 24.45
C ASP A 108 -9.26 -9.11 25.45
N ILE A 109 -8.14 -8.37 25.47
CA ILE A 109 -6.94 -8.60 26.30
C ILE A 109 -7.23 -8.59 27.80
N THR A 110 -8.33 -7.96 28.22
CA THR A 110 -8.77 -7.91 29.62
C THR A 110 -9.14 -9.29 30.17
N GLY A 111 -9.44 -10.26 29.30
CA GLY A 111 -9.82 -11.61 29.70
C GLY A 111 -11.08 -11.65 30.59
N GLY A 112 -11.21 -12.74 31.36
CA GLY A 112 -12.31 -12.96 32.29
C GLY A 112 -13.13 -14.21 31.98
N ASN A 113 -14.10 -14.50 32.85
CA ASN A 113 -14.90 -15.73 32.74
C ASN A 113 -15.71 -15.73 31.44
N GLY A 114 -15.56 -16.77 30.62
CA GLY A 114 -16.23 -16.90 29.33
C GLY A 114 -15.62 -16.11 28.17
N LYS A 115 -14.47 -15.42 28.35
CA LYS A 115 -13.73 -14.79 27.26
C LYS A 115 -12.52 -15.64 26.86
N ASN A 116 -12.27 -15.78 25.56
CA ASN A 116 -11.11 -16.50 25.02
C ASN A 116 -10.53 -15.76 23.81
N PRO A 117 -9.82 -14.64 24.02
CA PRO A 117 -9.29 -13.82 22.93
C PRO A 117 -8.31 -14.63 22.07
N LEU A 118 -8.50 -14.57 20.76
CA LEU A 118 -7.61 -15.18 19.78
C LEU A 118 -6.67 -14.10 19.25
N ILE A 119 -5.37 -14.33 19.41
CA ILE A 119 -4.31 -13.43 18.92
C ILE A 119 -3.67 -14.07 17.69
N ALA A 120 -3.67 -13.33 16.58
CA ALA A 120 -3.07 -13.71 15.31
C ALA A 120 -1.80 -12.89 15.03
N GLY A 121 -0.86 -13.48 14.30
CA GLY A 121 0.39 -12.84 13.91
C GLY A 121 1.02 -13.60 12.74
N HIS A 122 1.81 -12.91 11.92
CA HIS A 122 2.58 -13.57 10.86
C HIS A 122 3.71 -14.42 11.42
N SER A 123 4.18 -15.35 10.60
CA SER A 123 5.40 -16.15 10.83
C SER A 123 6.24 -16.18 9.55
N GLY A 124 7.56 -16.19 9.66
CA GLY A 124 8.52 -16.29 8.57
C GLY A 124 9.28 -14.98 8.33
N LEU A 125 9.75 -14.76 7.10
CA LEU A 125 10.66 -13.68 6.69
C LEU A 125 10.09 -12.24 6.74
N TYR A 126 9.17 -11.96 7.67
CA TYR A 126 8.74 -10.61 7.96
C TYR A 126 9.79 -9.88 8.79
N LYS A 127 9.80 -8.54 8.70
CA LYS A 127 10.86 -7.66 9.21
C LYS A 127 11.23 -7.90 10.69
N ASP A 128 10.28 -8.32 11.51
CA ASP A 128 10.41 -8.29 12.98
C ASP A 128 10.29 -9.65 13.67
N ASN A 129 10.51 -10.77 12.96
CA ASN A 129 10.49 -12.13 13.51
C ASN A 129 9.32 -12.35 14.50
N LEU A 130 8.08 -12.14 14.02
CA LEU A 130 6.88 -12.07 14.86
C LEU A 130 6.62 -13.36 15.64
N PHE A 131 5.85 -14.31 15.09
CA PHE A 131 5.58 -15.60 15.75
C PHE A 131 6.47 -16.74 15.25
N ASP A 132 7.60 -16.40 14.64
CA ASP A 132 8.58 -17.34 14.09
C ASP A 132 9.06 -18.35 15.12
N ASP A 133 9.37 -17.87 16.33
CA ASP A 133 9.89 -18.68 17.43
C ASP A 133 8.79 -19.29 18.31
N LEU A 134 7.50 -19.01 18.01
CA LEU A 134 6.38 -19.56 18.77
C LEU A 134 6.38 -21.11 18.86
N PRO A 135 6.79 -21.87 17.81
CA PRO A 135 6.91 -23.32 17.90
C PRO A 135 7.95 -23.81 18.93
N SER A 136 8.88 -22.96 19.36
CA SER A 136 9.89 -23.30 20.37
C SER A 136 9.34 -23.26 21.81
N VAL A 137 8.17 -22.65 22.01
CA VAL A 137 7.51 -22.51 23.32
C VAL A 137 6.98 -23.87 23.79
N LYS A 138 7.25 -24.20 25.06
CA LYS A 138 6.88 -25.48 25.65
C LYS A 138 5.67 -25.38 26.57
N LYS A 139 4.94 -26.49 26.71
CA LYS A 139 3.83 -26.60 27.66
C LYS A 139 4.30 -26.26 29.08
N GLY A 140 3.60 -25.33 29.72
CA GLY A 140 3.90 -24.87 31.08
C GLY A 140 4.68 -23.55 31.13
N GLU A 141 5.22 -23.09 30.00
CA GLU A 141 5.78 -21.74 29.89
C GLU A 141 4.67 -20.68 29.94
N LYS A 142 5.03 -19.49 30.43
CA LYS A 142 4.10 -18.39 30.67
C LYS A 142 4.32 -17.28 29.65
N PHE A 143 3.23 -16.64 29.27
CA PHE A 143 3.23 -15.36 28.57
C PHE A 143 2.51 -14.32 29.41
N TYR A 144 2.71 -13.05 29.09
CA TYR A 144 2.16 -11.91 29.80
C TYR A 144 1.61 -10.91 28.80
N ILE A 145 0.48 -10.28 29.15
CA ILE A 145 -0.07 -9.14 28.43
C ILE A 145 -0.09 -7.97 29.41
N LYS A 146 0.48 -6.83 29.00
CA LYS A 146 0.52 -5.60 29.78
C LYS A 146 -0.25 -4.50 29.08
#